data_AF-A0A1F5AN42-F1
#
_entry.id   AF-A0A1F5AN42-F1
#
_cell.length_a   1.000
_cell.length_b   1.000
_cell.length_c   1.000
_cell.angle_alpha   90.00
_cell.angle_beta   90.00
_cell.angle_gamma   90.00
#
_symmetry.space_group_name_H-M   'P 1'
#
loop_
_entity.id
_entity.type
_entity.pdbx_description
1 polymer ?
#
loop_
_entity_poly.entity_id
_entity_poly.type
_entity_poly.pdbx_seq_one_letter_code
_entity_poly.pdbx_strand_id
1 'polypeptide(L)'
;MSKTSTTVLFIAMLFAVLYSLAIIVSPQTFANSTLEARAETKLENIQDQGAAETLVVQTRHMGVFALTTSIAMFFILLTGFKKGQKWAWWAFLFVGGIAWIYGLSLQISEGDMMNLIGHVIGVGLWLIGILLPIKSFFPKKA
;
A
#
# COMPACT_ATOMS: atom_id res chain seq x y z
N MET A 1 -13.70 -20.86 1.73
CA MET A 1 -12.90 -19.82 1.05
C MET A 1 -11.67 -20.45 0.43
N SER A 2 -11.20 -19.96 -0.73
CA SER A 2 -9.95 -20.44 -1.34
C SER A 2 -8.77 -20.19 -0.39
N LYS A 3 -8.13 -21.28 0.06
CA LYS A 3 -6.93 -21.21 0.92
C LYS A 3 -5.85 -20.38 0.24
N THR A 4 -5.64 -20.58 -1.07
CA THR A 4 -4.67 -19.84 -1.88
C THR A 4 -4.88 -18.33 -1.86
N SER A 5 -6.11 -17.86 -2.09
CA SER A 5 -6.42 -16.42 -2.04
C SER A 5 -6.16 -15.81 -0.66
N THR A 6 -6.54 -16.52 0.40
CA THR A 6 -6.31 -16.06 1.78
C THR A 6 -4.81 -15.98 2.08
N THR A 7 -4.02 -16.96 1.63
CA THR A 7 -2.55 -16.96 1.77
C THR A 7 -1.92 -15.81 0.98
N VAL A 8 -2.36 -15.56 -0.25
CA VAL A 8 -1.83 -14.45 -1.06
C VAL A 8 -2.13 -13.10 -0.41
N LEU A 9 -3.36 -12.88 0.06
CA LEU A 9 -3.69 -11.65 0.77
C LEU A 9 -2.94 -11.52 2.10
N PHE A 10 -2.69 -12.63 2.80
CA PHE A 10 -1.86 -12.60 4.00
C PHE A 10 -0.44 -12.12 3.68
N ILE A 11 0.18 -12.65 2.62
CA ILE A 11 1.49 -12.19 2.13
C ILE A 11 1.41 -10.72 1.71
N ALA A 12 0.35 -10.30 1.03
CA ALA A 12 0.13 -8.91 0.65
C ALA A 12 0.07 -7.98 1.88
N MET A 13 -0.58 -8.41 2.97
CA MET A 13 -0.64 -7.64 4.22
C MET A 13 0.72 -7.60 4.93
N LEU A 14 1.47 -8.70 4.95
CA LEU A 14 2.84 -8.68 5.47
C LEU A 14 3.72 -7.72 4.69
N PHE A 15 3.65 -7.75 3.37
CA PHE A 15 4.34 -6.80 2.51
C PHE A 15 3.93 -5.35 2.82
N ALA A 16 2.63 -5.07 2.92
CA ALA A 16 2.11 -3.74 3.25
C ALA A 16 2.63 -3.22 4.59
N VAL A 17 2.67 -4.08 5.62
CA VAL A 17 3.22 -3.75 6.95
C VAL A 17 4.71 -3.44 6.85
N LEU A 18 5.50 -4.29 6.16
CA LEU A 18 6.93 -4.08 6.00
C LEU A 18 7.25 -2.81 5.20
N TYR A 19 6.50 -2.55 4.14
CA TYR A 19 6.63 -1.33 3.34
C TYR A 19 6.31 -0.09 4.18
N SER A 20 5.23 -0.14 4.96
CA SER A 20 4.85 0.96 5.87
C SER A 20 5.93 1.21 6.94
N LEU A 21 6.48 0.15 7.52
CA LEU A 21 7.57 0.25 8.50
C LEU A 21 8.85 0.84 7.88
N ALA A 22 9.18 0.48 6.64
CA ALA A 22 10.31 1.07 5.93
C ALA A 22 10.14 2.59 5.79
N ILE A 23 8.93 3.07 5.46
CA ILE A 23 8.63 4.51 5.39
C ILE A 23 8.78 5.17 6.76
N ILE A 24 8.34 4.53 7.84
CA ILE A 24 8.40 5.09 9.20
C ILE A 24 9.84 5.22 9.70
N VAL A 25 10.64 4.17 9.49
CA VAL A 25 12.01 4.06 9.98
C VAL A 25 12.99 4.87 9.13
N SER A 26 12.76 4.94 7.82
CA SER A 26 13.64 5.60 6.86
C SER A 26 12.96 6.70 6.03
N PRO A 27 12.20 7.64 6.63
CA PRO A 27 11.38 8.59 5.89
C PRO A 27 12.20 9.50 4.97
N GLN A 28 13.46 9.80 5.31
CA GLN A 28 14.36 10.59 4.47
C GLN A 28 14.63 9.92 3.11
N THR A 29 14.74 8.59 3.07
CA THR A 29 14.95 7.84 1.82
C THR A 29 13.76 8.03 0.89
N PHE A 30 12.55 7.89 1.41
CA PHE A 30 11.32 8.06 0.64
C PHE A 30 11.10 9.52 0.22
N ALA A 31 11.32 10.47 1.14
CA ALA A 31 11.22 11.90 0.84
C ALA A 31 12.23 12.35 -0.22
N ASN A 32 13.49 11.87 -0.16
CA ASN A 32 14.49 12.16 -1.19
C ASN A 32 14.09 11.59 -2.55
N SER A 33 13.59 10.35 -2.61
CA SER A 33 13.11 9.76 -3.87
C SER A 33 12.00 10.60 -4.50
N THR A 34 11.06 11.08 -3.68
CA THR A 34 9.98 11.96 -4.13
C THR A 34 10.50 13.33 -4.57
N LEU A 35 11.48 13.91 -3.87
CA LEU A 35 12.09 15.18 -4.25
C LEU A 35 12.93 15.07 -5.53
N GLU A 36 13.67 13.99 -5.71
CA GLU A 36 14.43 13.72 -6.93
C GLU A 36 13.47 13.62 -8.12
N ALA A 37 12.36 12.90 -7.96
CA ALA A 37 11.34 12.72 -8.99
C ALA A 37 10.58 14.01 -9.33
N ARG A 38 10.25 14.84 -8.33
CA ARG A 38 9.36 16.02 -8.52
C ARG A 38 10.08 17.35 -8.71
N ALA A 39 11.28 17.48 -8.16
CA ALA A 39 11.97 18.76 -8.03
C ALA A 39 13.48 18.66 -8.35
N GLU A 40 13.94 17.50 -8.84
CA GLU A 40 15.34 17.25 -9.21
C GLU A 40 16.33 17.64 -8.10
N THR A 41 15.92 17.46 -6.85
CA THR A 41 16.67 17.90 -5.67
C THR A 41 16.59 16.88 -4.54
N LYS A 42 17.29 17.17 -3.44
CA LYS A 42 17.33 16.37 -2.22
C LYS A 42 17.05 17.26 -1.02
N LEU A 43 16.68 16.62 0.10
CA LEU A 43 16.45 17.30 1.38
C LEU A 43 17.64 18.19 1.79
N GLU A 44 18.87 17.74 1.55
CA GLU A 44 20.10 18.46 1.90
C GLU A 44 20.30 19.79 1.13
N ASN A 45 19.65 19.94 -0.03
CA ASN A 45 19.74 21.13 -0.87
C ASN A 45 18.63 22.15 -0.57
N ILE A 46 17.70 21.83 0.33
CA ILE A 46 16.64 22.75 0.75
C ILE A 46 17.23 23.74 1.76
N GLN A 47 17.22 25.03 1.41
CA GLN A 47 17.77 26.08 2.28
C GLN A 47 16.97 26.25 3.58
N ASP A 48 15.63 26.10 3.51
CA ASP A 48 14.77 26.13 4.67
C ASP A 48 14.76 24.77 5.37
N GLN A 49 15.50 24.69 6.49
CA GLN A 49 15.58 23.47 7.30
C GLN A 49 14.22 23.07 7.88
N GLY A 50 13.36 24.02 8.24
CA GLY A 50 12.02 23.73 8.74
C GLY A 50 11.12 23.09 7.67
N ALA A 51 11.24 23.55 6.43
CA ALA A 51 10.55 22.93 5.29
C ALA A 51 11.06 21.50 5.04
N ALA A 52 12.38 21.29 5.06
CA ALA A 52 12.98 19.97 4.87
C ALA A 52 12.54 18.98 5.97
N GLU A 53 12.56 19.40 7.24
CA GLU A 53 12.08 18.59 8.37
C GLU A 53 10.58 18.28 8.27
N THR A 54 9.77 19.24 7.81
CA THR A 54 8.33 19.05 7.61
C THR A 54 8.05 17.92 6.61
N LEU A 55 8.80 17.85 5.50
CA LEU A 55 8.67 16.76 4.52
C LEU A 55 9.01 15.39 5.11
N VAL A 56 10.05 15.31 5.95
CA VAL A 56 10.44 14.08 6.64
C VAL A 56 9.34 13.64 7.61
N VAL A 57 8.81 14.56 8.41
CA VAL A 57 7.73 14.29 9.37
C VAL A 57 6.44 13.87 8.67
N GLN A 58 6.08 14.53 7.57
CA GLN A 58 4.92 14.19 6.75
C GLN A 58 5.07 12.78 6.16
N THR A 59 6.24 12.46 5.62
CA THR A 59 6.54 11.14 5.05
C THR A 59 6.41 10.04 6.10
N ARG A 60 6.96 10.27 7.31
CA ARG A 60 6.78 9.33 8.43
C ARG A 60 5.30 9.16 8.79
N HIS A 61 4.52 10.24 8.83
CA HIS A 61 3.08 10.17 9.10
C HIS A 61 2.33 9.35 8.06
N MET A 62 2.67 9.47 6.77
CA MET A 62 2.09 8.62 5.73
C MET A 62 2.38 7.14 5.99
N GLY A 63 3.61 6.80 6.41
CA GLY A 63 3.96 5.45 6.83
C GLY A 63 3.13 4.95 8.01
N VAL A 64 2.86 5.81 9.02
CA VAL A 64 2.00 5.47 10.16
C VAL A 64 0.56 5.20 9.70
N PHE A 65 -0.03 6.04 8.87
CA PHE A 65 -1.38 5.82 8.33
C PHE A 65 -1.47 4.53 7.51
N ALA A 66 -0.45 4.25 6.69
CA ALA A 66 -0.37 3.01 5.93
C ALA A 66 -0.28 1.78 6.86
N LEU A 67 0.50 1.87 7.94
CA LEU A 67 0.63 0.80 8.93
C LEU A 67 -0.70 0.56 9.67
N THR A 68 -1.37 1.60 10.16
CA THR A 68 -2.67 1.48 10.83
C THR A 68 -3.71 0.85 9.90
N THR A 69 -3.75 1.29 8.64
CA THR A 69 -4.64 0.71 7.62
C THR A 69 -4.32 -0.75 7.37
N SER A 70 -3.04 -1.11 7.25
CA SER A 70 -2.60 -2.50 7.03
C SER A 70 -3.00 -3.41 8.19
N ILE A 71 -2.86 -2.94 9.43
CA ILE A 71 -3.29 -3.68 10.63
C ILE A 71 -4.81 -3.89 10.63
N ALA A 72 -5.59 -2.84 10.33
CA ALA A 72 -7.05 -2.96 10.24
C ALA A 72 -7.47 -3.98 9.16
N MET A 73 -6.84 -3.93 7.99
CA MET A 73 -7.09 -4.87 6.90
C MET A 73 -6.68 -6.31 7.26
N PHE A 74 -5.66 -6.49 8.09
CA PHE A 74 -5.28 -7.80 8.63
C PHE A 74 -6.39 -8.40 9.50
N PHE A 75 -7.03 -7.60 10.36
CA PHE A 75 -8.20 -8.06 11.10
C PHE A 75 -9.37 -8.39 10.17
N ILE A 76 -9.62 -7.59 9.13
CA ILE A 76 -10.67 -7.86 8.14
C ILE A 76 -10.39 -9.17 7.39
N LEU A 77 -9.12 -9.46 7.07
CA LEU A 77 -8.71 -10.73 6.45
C LEU A 77 -9.13 -11.92 7.31
N LEU A 78 -8.78 -11.88 8.60
CA LEU A 78 -8.99 -12.99 9.53
C LEU A 78 -10.46 -13.17 9.93
N THR A 79 -11.20 -12.07 10.08
CA THR A 79 -12.56 -12.09 10.63
C THR A 79 -13.63 -12.21 9.56
N GLY A 80 -13.53 -11.45 8.47
CA GLY A 80 -14.55 -11.36 7.42
C GLY A 80 -14.17 -12.10 6.15
N PHE A 81 -12.98 -11.84 5.62
CA PHE A 81 -12.57 -12.37 4.31
C PHE A 81 -12.44 -13.89 4.33
N LYS A 82 -11.75 -14.45 5.33
CA LYS A 82 -11.61 -15.91 5.51
C LYS A 82 -12.96 -16.63 5.62
N LYS A 83 -14.00 -15.94 6.11
CA LYS A 83 -15.37 -16.43 6.23
C LYS A 83 -16.23 -16.22 4.98
N GLY A 84 -15.71 -15.61 3.92
CA GLY A 84 -16.46 -15.34 2.70
C GLY A 84 -17.50 -14.24 2.81
N GLN A 85 -17.34 -13.32 3.74
CA GLN A 85 -18.25 -12.20 3.90
C GLN A 85 -18.01 -11.14 2.82
N LYS A 86 -19.02 -10.85 1.99
CA LYS A 86 -18.92 -9.94 0.84
C LYS A 86 -18.38 -8.55 1.20
N TRP A 87 -18.77 -8.00 2.35
CA TRP A 87 -18.29 -6.69 2.80
C TRP A 87 -16.75 -6.65 2.97
N ALA A 88 -16.14 -7.76 3.39
CA ALA A 88 -14.69 -7.84 3.58
C ALA A 88 -13.97 -7.85 2.22
N TRP A 89 -14.54 -8.51 1.22
CA TRP A 89 -14.02 -8.45 -0.15
C TRP A 89 -14.09 -7.01 -0.70
N TRP A 90 -15.21 -6.32 -0.50
CA TRP A 90 -15.34 -4.90 -0.90
C TRP A 90 -14.36 -4.00 -0.14
N ALA A 91 -14.16 -4.22 1.17
CA ALA A 91 -13.15 -3.49 1.92
C ALA A 91 -11.75 -3.66 1.32
N PHE A 92 -11.37 -4.89 0.96
CA PHE A 92 -10.10 -5.15 0.28
C PHE A 92 -10.03 -4.48 -1.10
N LEU A 93 -11.12 -4.49 -1.86
CA LEU A 93 -11.15 -3.83 -3.16
C LEU A 93 -10.94 -2.31 -3.03
N PHE A 94 -11.71 -1.63 -2.18
CA PHE A 94 -11.65 -0.17 -2.08
C PHE A 94 -10.36 0.30 -1.41
N VAL A 95 -10.00 -0.26 -0.26
CA VAL A 95 -8.80 0.14 0.47
C VAL A 95 -7.55 -0.17 -0.35
N GLY A 96 -7.46 -1.39 -0.90
CA GLY A 96 -6.32 -1.77 -1.72
C GLY A 96 -6.28 -1.04 -3.06
N GLY A 97 -7.43 -0.75 -3.68
CA GLY A 97 -7.49 0.05 -4.89
C GLY A 97 -6.99 1.47 -4.67
N ILE A 98 -7.46 2.14 -3.61
CA ILE A 98 -7.01 3.49 -3.26
C ILE A 98 -5.53 3.48 -2.85
N ALA A 99 -5.06 2.52 -2.05
CA ALA A 99 -3.67 2.50 -1.62
C ALA A 99 -2.71 2.18 -2.77
N TRP A 100 -3.01 1.13 -3.55
CA TRP A 100 -2.06 0.57 -4.50
C TRP A 100 -2.21 1.13 -5.91
N ILE A 101 -3.43 1.25 -6.44
CA ILE A 101 -3.63 1.71 -7.82
C ILE A 101 -3.35 3.20 -7.95
N TYR A 102 -3.92 4.02 -7.05
CA TYR A 102 -3.64 5.46 -7.06
C TYR A 102 -2.15 5.74 -6.82
N GLY A 103 -1.55 5.07 -5.84
CA GLY A 103 -0.11 5.17 -5.58
C GLY A 103 0.71 4.79 -6.82
N LEU A 104 0.40 3.65 -7.46
CA LEU A 104 1.06 3.23 -8.70
C LEU A 104 0.94 4.27 -9.81
N SER A 105 -0.25 4.84 -10.02
CA SER A 105 -0.47 5.87 -11.04
C SER A 105 0.38 7.12 -10.80
N LEU A 106 0.50 7.58 -9.54
CA LEU A 106 1.36 8.71 -9.21
C LEU A 106 2.83 8.40 -9.47
N GLN A 107 3.34 7.26 -9.02
CA GLN A 107 4.77 6.93 -9.20
C GLN A 107 5.15 6.77 -10.68
N ILE A 108 4.23 6.27 -11.52
CA ILE A 108 4.43 6.23 -12.97
C ILE A 108 4.48 7.65 -13.54
N SER A 109 3.53 8.51 -13.15
CA SER A 109 3.46 9.88 -13.67
C SER A 109 4.67 10.74 -13.28
N GLU A 110 5.27 10.44 -12.14
CA GLU A 110 6.32 11.26 -11.52
C GLU A 110 7.72 10.70 -11.73
N GLY A 111 7.84 9.45 -12.21
CA GLY A 111 9.14 8.83 -12.47
C GLY A 111 9.89 8.38 -11.22
N ASP A 112 9.23 8.29 -10.05
CA ASP A 112 9.81 7.80 -8.80
C ASP A 112 9.98 6.27 -8.84
N MET A 113 11.08 5.81 -9.44
CA MET A 113 11.35 4.39 -9.68
C MET A 113 11.44 3.56 -8.40
N MET A 114 11.95 4.13 -7.30
CA MET A 114 12.06 3.41 -6.04
C MET A 114 10.67 3.10 -5.48
N ASN A 115 9.79 4.10 -5.43
CA ASN A 115 8.43 3.89 -4.95
C ASN A 115 7.59 3.07 -5.93
N LEU A 116 7.85 3.19 -7.24
CA LEU A 116 7.17 2.42 -8.27
C LEU A 116 7.28 0.92 -8.04
N ILE A 117 8.48 0.41 -7.76
CA ILE A 117 8.72 -1.04 -7.56
C ILE A 117 7.86 -1.57 -6.41
N GLY A 118 7.82 -0.86 -5.29
CA GLY A 118 7.00 -1.23 -4.14
C GLY A 118 5.51 -1.30 -4.49
N HIS A 119 5.01 -0.32 -5.25
CA HIS A 119 3.61 -0.28 -5.67
C HIS A 119 3.28 -1.38 -6.69
N VAL A 120 4.17 -1.72 -7.63
CA VAL A 120 3.97 -2.83 -8.57
C VAL A 120 3.82 -4.16 -7.83
N ILE A 121 4.70 -4.43 -6.86
CA ILE A 121 4.61 -5.65 -6.03
C ILE A 121 3.29 -5.67 -5.23
N GLY A 122 2.95 -4.54 -4.60
CA GLY A 122 1.71 -4.39 -3.83
C GLY A 122 0.46 -4.64 -4.67
N VAL A 123 0.37 -4.00 -5.85
CA VAL A 123 -0.73 -4.19 -6.82
C VAL A 123 -0.83 -5.64 -7.25
N GLY A 124 0.29 -6.28 -7.59
CA GLY A 124 0.31 -7.68 -8.04
C GLY A 124 -0.25 -8.63 -6.97
N LEU A 125 0.27 -8.55 -5.75
CA LEU A 125 -0.19 -9.37 -4.62
C LEU A 125 -1.66 -9.12 -4.30
N TRP A 126 -2.07 -7.86 -4.27
CA TRP A 126 -3.45 -7.47 -3.99
C TRP A 126 -4.42 -7.97 -5.07
N LEU A 127 -4.14 -7.74 -6.35
CA LEU A 127 -4.99 -8.17 -7.47
C LEU A 127 -5.19 -9.68 -7.46
N ILE A 128 -4.10 -10.46 -7.32
CA ILE A 128 -4.20 -11.92 -7.25
C ILE A 128 -5.05 -12.33 -6.05
N GLY A 129 -4.82 -11.71 -4.89
CA GLY A 129 -5.53 -11.98 -3.66
C GLY A 129 -7.05 -11.77 -3.77
N ILE A 130 -7.50 -10.70 -4.41
CA ILE A 130 -8.94 -10.36 -4.53
C ILE A 130 -9.64 -11.01 -5.73
N LEU A 131 -8.94 -11.25 -6.84
CA LEU A 131 -9.54 -11.78 -8.06
C LEU A 131 -9.72 -13.30 -8.01
N LEU A 132 -8.77 -14.03 -7.41
CA LEU A 132 -8.86 -15.48 -7.27
C LEU A 132 -10.16 -15.99 -6.63
N PRO A 133 -10.67 -15.41 -5.52
CA PRO A 133 -11.87 -15.91 -4.85
C PRO A 133 -13.17 -15.27 -5.36
N ILE A 134 -13.16 -14.47 -6.44
CA ILE A 134 -14.33 -13.67 -6.85
C ILE A 134 -15.60 -14.51 -7.01
N LYS A 135 -15.48 -15.71 -7.60
CA LYS A 135 -16.59 -16.67 -7.77
C LYS A 135 -17.10 -17.24 -6.44
N SER A 136 -16.24 -17.31 -5.42
CA SER A 136 -16.62 -17.75 -4.07
C SER A 136 -17.40 -16.68 -3.31
N PHE A 137 -17.09 -15.40 -3.52
CA PHE A 137 -17.84 -14.29 -2.91
C PHE A 137 -19.12 -13.96 -3.68
N PHE A 138 -19.12 -14.13 -5.00
CA PHE A 138 -20.23 -13.81 -5.89
C PHE A 138 -20.55 -14.99 -6.82
N PRO A 139 -21.15 -16.07 -6.29
CA PRO A 139 -21.62 -17.17 -7.13
C PRO A 139 -22.63 -16.64 -8.16
N LYS A 140 -22.56 -17.12 -9.40
CA LYS A 140 -23.60 -16.84 -10.40
C LYS A 140 -24.94 -17.28 -9.80
N LYS A 141 -25.98 -16.45 -9.92
CA LYS A 141 -27.34 -16.89 -9.59
C LYS A 141 -27.63 -18.14 -10.43
N ALA A 142 -28.09 -19.19 -9.74
CA ALA A 142 -28.56 -20.42 -10.38
C ALA A 142 -29.75 -20.12 -11.30
#